data_AF-A0A1C6ARU1-F1
#
_entry.id   AF-A0A1C6ARU1-F1
#
_cell.length_a   1.000
_cell.length_b   1.000
_cell.length_c   1.000
_cell.angle_alpha   90.00
_cell.angle_beta   90.00
_cell.angle_gamma   90.00
#
_symmetry.space_group_name_H-M   'P 1'
#
loop_
_entity.id
_entity.type
_entity.pdbx_description
1 polymer ?
#
loop_
_entity_poly.entity_id
_entity_poly.type
_entity_poly.pdbx_seq_one_letter_code
_entity_poly.pdbx_strand_id
1 'polypeptide(L)'
;MILNTGNRTDIPAFFSDWFFNRIQEGFVCVRNPYFPHQVTKYILDPQVIDIICFCTKNPKPMLSRLDLIKDYKQFWFVTITPYNQTIEPYVPNKNEIIRSFIELSKKIGSHCIGWRYALSF
;
A
#
# COMPACT_ATOMS: atom_id res chain seq x y z
N MET A 1 -1.71 6.62 -15.91
CA MET A 1 -0.49 6.53 -15.06
C MET A 1 -0.60 5.40 -14.03
N ILE A 2 0.47 4.63 -13.76
CA ILE A 2 0.52 3.68 -12.63
C ILE A 2 1.11 4.37 -11.39
N LEU A 3 0.37 4.39 -10.28
CA LEU A 3 0.86 4.91 -9.00
C LEU A 3 1.38 3.77 -8.12
N ASN A 4 2.70 3.57 -8.11
CA ASN A 4 3.32 2.59 -7.21
C ASN A 4 3.65 3.24 -5.85
N THR A 5 2.99 2.76 -4.80
CA THR A 5 3.11 3.29 -3.43
C THR A 5 4.10 2.51 -2.57
N GLY A 6 4.59 1.35 -3.03
CA GLY A 6 5.31 0.37 -2.23
C GLY A 6 6.85 0.38 -2.32
N ASN A 7 7.44 1.21 -3.19
CA ASN A 7 8.89 1.15 -3.47
C ASN A 7 9.77 1.87 -2.44
N ARG A 8 9.24 2.87 -1.73
CA ARG A 8 10.03 3.68 -0.76
C ARG A 8 9.66 3.38 0.69
N THR A 9 8.42 2.98 0.94
CA THR A 9 7.91 2.69 2.27
C THR A 9 6.66 1.83 2.18
N ASP A 10 6.32 1.16 3.26
CA ASP A 10 5.06 0.43 3.40
C ASP A 10 3.95 1.42 3.81
N ILE A 11 3.36 2.08 2.81
CA ILE A 11 2.31 3.08 3.01
C ILE A 11 1.12 2.49 3.78
N PRO A 12 0.57 1.31 3.43
CA PRO A 12 -0.55 0.76 4.18
C PRO A 12 -0.25 0.51 5.66
N ALA A 13 0.95 0.02 5.99
CA ALA A 13 1.31 -0.29 7.37
C ALA A 13 1.56 0.96 8.24
N PHE A 14 2.19 1.99 7.67
CA PHE A 14 2.74 3.10 8.46
C PHE A 14 2.16 4.49 8.14
N PHE A 15 1.62 4.68 6.94
CA PHE A 15 1.24 6.01 6.42
C PHE A 15 -0.16 6.03 5.80
N SER A 16 -1.07 5.16 6.24
CA SER A 16 -2.44 5.08 5.72
C SER A 16 -3.19 6.41 5.85
N ASP A 17 -3.15 7.06 7.01
CA ASP A 17 -3.79 8.37 7.23
C ASP A 17 -3.25 9.45 6.30
N TRP A 18 -1.91 9.54 6.20
CA TRP A 18 -1.27 10.47 5.28
C TRP A 18 -1.69 10.23 3.83
N PHE A 19 -1.75 8.96 3.41
CA PHE A 19 -2.13 8.60 2.05
C PHE A 19 -3.57 8.98 1.73
N PHE A 20 -4.52 8.69 2.63
CA PHE A 20 -5.91 9.12 2.42
C PHE A 20 -6.05 10.65 2.39
N ASN A 21 -5.29 11.37 3.22
CA ASN A 21 -5.26 12.83 3.15
C ASN A 21 -4.71 13.31 1.79
N ARG A 22 -3.73 12.63 1.18
CA ARG A 22 -3.26 12.96 -0.17
C ARG A 22 -4.32 12.67 -1.24
N ILE A 23 -5.02 11.54 -1.14
CA ILE A 23 -6.15 11.22 -2.03
C ILE A 23 -7.22 12.31 -1.96
N GLN A 24 -7.58 12.76 -0.75
CA GLN A 24 -8.54 13.84 -0.55
C GLN A 24 -8.07 15.19 -1.10
N GLU A 25 -6.78 15.51 -0.93
CA GLU A 25 -6.20 16.74 -1.50
C GLU A 25 -6.04 16.68 -3.03
N GLY A 26 -6.09 15.49 -3.64
CA GLY A 26 -6.01 15.29 -5.08
C GLY A 26 -4.60 15.46 -5.67
N PHE A 27 -3.55 15.52 -4.84
CA PHE A 27 -2.17 15.55 -5.31
C PHE A 27 -1.14 15.08 -4.27
N VAL A 28 0.06 14.78 -4.75
CA VAL A 28 1.24 14.56 -3.91
C VAL A 28 2.47 15.20 -4.54
N CYS A 29 3.33 15.79 -3.71
CA CYS A 29 4.63 16.32 -4.14
C CYS A 29 5.74 15.34 -3.74
N VAL A 30 6.58 14.96 -4.68
CA VAL A 30 7.69 14.04 -4.46
C VAL A 30 8.99 14.72 -4.85
N ARG A 31 9.97 14.70 -3.95
CA ARG A 31 11.32 15.15 -4.25
C ARG A 31 12.08 14.09 -5.03
N ASN A 32 12.85 14.53 -6.02
CA ASN A 32 13.81 13.67 -6.70
C ASN A 32 14.92 13.27 -5.71
N PRO A 33 15.21 11.96 -5.53
CA PRO A 33 16.24 11.51 -4.58
C PRO A 33 17.65 11.95 -4.97
N TYR A 34 17.93 12.22 -6.25
CA TYR A 34 19.23 12.65 -6.74
C TYR A 34 19.35 14.19 -6.87
N PHE A 35 18.22 14.87 -7.02
CA PHE A 35 18.17 16.34 -7.16
C PHE A 35 17.14 16.93 -6.18
N PRO A 36 17.50 17.18 -4.91
CA PRO A 36 16.54 17.50 -3.84
C PRO A 36 15.73 18.79 -4.04
N HIS A 37 16.23 19.72 -4.86
CA HIS A 37 15.52 20.96 -5.24
C HIS A 37 14.48 20.73 -6.34
N GLN A 38 14.52 19.61 -7.04
CA GLN A 38 13.51 19.23 -8.02
C GLN A 38 12.35 18.52 -7.31
N VAL A 39 11.19 19.16 -7.34
CA VAL A 39 9.94 18.65 -6.76
C VAL A 39 8.93 18.44 -7.87
N THR A 40 8.45 17.20 -8.01
CA THR A 40 7.40 16.86 -8.97
C THR A 40 6.07 16.77 -8.25
N LYS A 41 5.05 17.45 -8.77
CA LYS A 41 3.66 17.33 -8.32
C LYS A 41 2.94 16.29 -9.18
N TYR A 42 2.37 15.27 -8.56
CA TYR A 42 1.54 14.26 -9.20
C TYR A 42 0.07 14.51 -8.85
N ILE A 43 -0.80 14.44 -9.86
CA ILE A 43 -2.26 14.53 -9.67
C ILE A 43 -2.77 13.16 -9.24
N LEU A 44 -3.62 13.16 -8.20
CA LEU A 44 -4.29 11.99 -7.67
C LEU A 44 -5.78 12.08 -8.04
N ASP A 45 -6.08 11.68 -9.27
CA ASP A 45 -7.43 11.67 -9.85
C ASP A 45 -7.65 10.29 -10.51
N PRO A 46 -8.79 9.61 -10.27
CA PRO A 46 -9.10 8.34 -10.93
C PRO A 46 -9.12 8.40 -12.46
N GLN A 47 -9.32 9.58 -13.06
CA GLN A 47 -9.28 9.77 -14.52
C GLN A 47 -7.85 9.79 -15.08
N VAL A 48 -6.86 10.07 -14.23
CA VAL A 48 -5.44 10.16 -14.63
C VAL A 48 -4.66 8.92 -14.19
N ILE A 49 -5.04 8.33 -13.06
CA ILE A 49 -4.44 7.12 -12.49
C ILE A 49 -5.14 5.89 -13.02
N ASP A 50 -4.42 5.07 -13.78
CA ASP A 50 -4.95 3.82 -14.31
C ASP A 50 -5.10 2.77 -13.21
N ILE A 51 -4.16 2.75 -12.25
CA ILE A 51 -4.15 1.81 -11.14
C ILE A 51 -3.21 2.29 -10.01
N ILE A 52 -3.57 1.97 -8.77
CA ILE A 52 -2.72 2.13 -7.59
C ILE A 52 -2.19 0.76 -7.18
N CYS A 53 -0.87 0.61 -7.15
CA CYS A 53 -0.22 -0.63 -6.73
C CYS A 53 0.32 -0.47 -5.31
N PHE A 54 -0.17 -1.28 -4.38
CA PHE A 54 0.29 -1.35 -3.00
C PHE A 54 1.23 -2.53 -2.79
N CYS A 55 2.20 -2.35 -1.90
CA CYS A 55 3.02 -3.43 -1.38
C CYS A 55 3.14 -3.27 0.13
N THR A 56 2.73 -4.28 0.90
CA THR A 56 2.67 -4.18 2.36
C THR A 56 2.90 -5.51 3.08
N LYS A 57 3.43 -5.46 4.30
CA LYS A 57 3.41 -6.56 5.28
C LYS A 57 2.21 -6.47 6.23
N ASN A 58 1.47 -5.36 6.23
CA ASN A 58 0.32 -5.16 7.10
C ASN A 58 -0.78 -4.32 6.42
N PRO A 59 -1.75 -4.95 5.71
CA PRO A 59 -2.84 -4.23 5.06
C PRO A 59 -3.91 -3.72 6.03
N LYS A 60 -3.93 -4.20 7.29
CA LYS A 60 -4.97 -3.94 8.28
C LYS A 60 -5.33 -2.45 8.46
N PRO A 61 -4.38 -1.49 8.50
CA PRO A 61 -4.71 -0.08 8.77
C PRO A 61 -5.56 0.61 7.68
N MET A 62 -5.63 0.03 6.47
CA MET A 62 -6.43 0.57 5.37
C MET A 62 -7.79 -0.12 5.19
N LEU A 63 -8.03 -1.30 5.78
CA LEU A 63 -9.20 -2.14 5.49
C LEU A 63 -10.56 -1.48 5.75
N SER A 64 -10.65 -0.68 6.81
CA SER A 64 -11.89 0.03 7.19
C SER A 64 -12.21 1.23 6.30
N ARG A 65 -11.26 1.67 5.47
CA ARG A 65 -11.35 2.91 4.69
C ARG A 65 -11.11 2.71 3.19
N LEU A 66 -11.15 1.46 2.70
CA LEU A 66 -10.98 1.17 1.28
C LEU A 66 -12.00 1.90 0.40
N ASP A 67 -13.18 2.23 0.94
CA ASP A 67 -14.21 2.99 0.23
C ASP A 67 -13.73 4.39 -0.20
N LEU A 68 -12.75 4.98 0.49
CA LEU A 68 -12.16 6.27 0.12
C LEU A 68 -11.35 6.21 -1.18
N ILE A 69 -10.99 5.01 -1.64
CA ILE A 69 -10.23 4.77 -2.86
C ILE A 69 -10.95 3.80 -3.81
N LYS A 70 -12.26 3.58 -3.63
CA LYS A 70 -13.05 2.63 -4.44
C LYS A 70 -13.11 2.97 -5.92
N ASP A 71 -12.98 4.27 -6.25
CA ASP A 71 -13.03 4.75 -7.64
C ASP A 71 -11.71 4.52 -8.38
N TYR A 72 -10.64 4.18 -7.65
CA TYR A 72 -9.37 3.78 -8.24
C TYR A 72 -9.34 2.27 -8.45
N LYS A 73 -8.79 1.83 -9.58
CA LYS A 73 -8.34 0.43 -9.70
C LYS A 73 -7.18 0.22 -8.73
N GLN A 74 -7.13 -0.95 -8.10
CA GLN A 74 -6.13 -1.27 -7.09
C GLN A 74 -5.53 -2.63 -7.36
N PHE A 75 -4.23 -2.77 -7.10
CA PHE A 75 -3.58 -4.07 -6.99
C PHE A 75 -2.72 -4.13 -5.74
N TRP A 76 -2.84 -5.23 -4.99
CA TRP A 76 -2.21 -5.36 -3.68
C TRP A 76 -1.23 -6.54 -3.66
N PHE A 77 0.04 -6.24 -3.39
CA PHE A 77 1.02 -7.25 -3.00
C PHE A 77 1.09 -7.29 -1.47
N VAL A 78 0.62 -8.38 -0.87
CA VAL A 78 0.74 -8.59 0.58
C VAL A 78 1.83 -9.61 0.84
N THR A 79 2.81 -9.20 1.63
CA THR A 79 3.95 -10.04 1.98
C THR A 79 3.65 -10.81 3.25
N ILE A 80 3.70 -12.14 3.16
CA ILE A 80 3.52 -13.03 4.32
C ILE A 80 4.77 -13.89 4.44
N THR A 81 5.43 -13.79 5.59
CA THR A 81 6.69 -14.46 5.93
C THR A 81 6.48 -15.44 7.09
N PRO A 82 7.32 -16.49 7.22
CA PRO A 82 7.21 -17.46 8.30
C PRO A 82 7.86 -16.98 9.60
N TYR A 83 8.61 -15.88 9.55
CA TYR A 83 9.42 -15.34 10.63
C TYR A 83 8.57 -14.88 11.84
N ASN A 84 9.25 -14.75 12.98
CA ASN A 84 8.70 -14.25 14.22
C ASN A 84 9.27 -12.85 14.53
N GLN A 85 8.87 -12.29 15.66
CA GLN A 85 9.29 -10.95 16.08
C GLN A 85 10.78 -10.81 16.40
N THR A 86 11.53 -11.92 16.55
CA THR A 86 12.99 -11.82 16.73
C THR A 86 13.70 -11.44 15.42
N ILE A 87 13.11 -11.78 14.26
CA ILE A 87 13.62 -11.37 12.94
C ILE A 87 12.86 -10.13 12.45
N GLU A 88 11.55 -10.05 12.71
CA GLU A 88 10.67 -8.98 12.23
C GLU A 88 9.89 -8.32 13.37
N PRO A 89 10.54 -7.47 14.20
CA PRO A 89 9.97 -7.00 15.47
C PRO A 89 8.69 -6.16 15.33
N TYR A 90 8.54 -5.46 14.20
CA TYR A 90 7.41 -4.55 13.96
C TYR A 90 6.36 -5.09 12.99
N VAL A 91 6.53 -6.35 12.56
CA VAL A 91 5.57 -7.00 11.65
C VAL A 91 4.55 -7.78 12.51
N PRO A 92 3.24 -7.62 12.27
CA PRO A 92 2.21 -8.37 12.99
C PRO A 92 2.41 -9.88 12.87
N ASN A 93 1.82 -10.64 13.80
CA ASN A 93 1.85 -12.10 13.70
C ASN A 93 1.29 -12.56 12.33
N LYS A 94 1.95 -13.52 11.68
CA LYS A 94 1.55 -14.03 10.36
C LYS A 94 0.08 -14.46 10.28
N ASN A 95 -0.49 -14.99 11.37
CA ASN A 95 -1.90 -15.37 11.40
C ASN A 95 -2.83 -14.15 11.29
N GLU A 96 -2.43 -13.01 11.85
CA GLU A 96 -3.17 -11.75 11.69
C GLU A 96 -3.05 -11.23 10.26
N ILE A 97 -1.84 -11.28 9.68
CA ILE A 97 -1.62 -10.86 8.28
C ILE A 97 -2.46 -11.72 7.33
N ILE A 98 -2.50 -13.05 7.53
CA ILE A 98 -3.33 -13.97 6.74
C ILE A 98 -4.82 -13.61 6.86
N ARG A 99 -5.31 -13.31 8.07
CA ARG A 99 -6.71 -12.87 8.26
C ARG A 99 -6.99 -11.57 7.50
N SER A 100 -6.11 -10.58 7.62
CA SER A 100 -6.24 -9.32 6.90
C SER A 100 -6.10 -9.48 5.38
N PHE A 101 -5.28 -10.41 4.90
CA PHE A 101 -5.17 -10.77 3.49
C PHE A 101 -6.49 -11.33 2.94
N ILE A 102 -7.09 -12.29 3.66
CA ILE A 102 -8.37 -12.89 3.29
C ILE A 102 -9.47 -11.83 3.31
N GLU A 103 -9.51 -10.97 4.31
CA GLU A 103 -10.49 -9.87 4.40
C GLU A 103 -10.34 -8.89 3.23
N LEU A 104 -9.10 -8.47 2.93
CA LEU A 104 -8.79 -7.61 1.79
C LEU A 104 -9.28 -8.26 0.49
N SER A 105 -8.89 -9.52 0.26
CA SER A 105 -9.29 -10.27 -0.94
C SER A 105 -10.80 -10.35 -1.12
N LYS A 106 -11.57 -10.47 -0.03
CA LYS A 106 -13.04 -10.47 -0.07
C LYS A 106 -13.61 -9.10 -0.45
N LYS A 107 -12.96 -8.01 -0.03
CA LYS A 107 -13.41 -6.64 -0.31
C LYS A 107 -13.08 -6.16 -1.73
N ILE A 108 -11.88 -6.46 -2.23
CA ILE A 108 -11.40 -5.93 -3.54
C ILE A 108 -11.45 -6.96 -4.68
N GLY A 109 -11.73 -8.23 -4.36
CA GLY A 109 -11.69 -9.34 -5.31
C GLY A 109 -10.32 -10.04 -5.37
N SER A 110 -10.33 -11.35 -5.52
CA SER A 110 -9.13 -12.20 -5.54
C SER A 110 -8.21 -11.96 -6.73
N HIS A 111 -8.70 -11.34 -7.81
CA HIS A 111 -7.90 -10.98 -8.99
C HIS A 111 -7.11 -9.67 -8.80
N CYS A 112 -7.37 -8.92 -7.73
CA CYS A 112 -6.74 -7.64 -7.41
C CYS A 112 -5.68 -7.75 -6.30
N ILE A 113 -5.29 -8.97 -5.93
CA ILE A 113 -4.37 -9.22 -4.83
C ILE A 113 -3.45 -10.40 -5.13
N GLY A 114 -2.17 -10.25 -4.80
CA GLY A 114 -1.16 -11.29 -4.86
C GLY A 114 -0.49 -11.47 -3.51
N TRP A 115 -0.31 -12.73 -3.11
CA TRP A 115 0.62 -13.05 -2.03
C TRP A 115 2.06 -12.96 -2.57
N ARG A 116 2.93 -12.29 -1.80
CA ARG A 116 4.35 -12.19 -2.08
C ARG A 116 5.15 -12.85 -0.95
N TYR A 117 6.18 -13.60 -1.31
CA TYR A 117 7.21 -14.02 -0.36
C TYR A 117 8.41 -13.08 -0.47
N ALA A 118 9.02 -12.73 0.66
CA ALA A 118 10.24 -11.92 0.70
C ALA A 118 11.18 -12.44 1.78
N LEU A 119 12.48 -12.32 1.54
CA LEU A 119 13.50 -12.54 2.55
C LEU A 119 13.64 -11.27 3.40
N SER A 120 13.92 -11.45 4.69
CA SER A 120 14.09 -10.34 5.63
C SER A 120 15.56 -10.04 5.93
N PHE A 121 16.46 -10.55 5.07
CA PHE A 121 17.91 -10.39 5.12
C PHE A 121 18.41 -9.69 3.85
#